data_AF-A0A1Y1ZLP6-F1
#
_entry.id   AF-A0A1Y1ZLP6-F1
#
_cell.length_a   1.000
_cell.length_b   1.000
_cell.length_c   1.000
_cell.angle_alpha   90.00
_cell.angle_beta   90.00
_cell.angle_gamma   90.00
#
_symmetry.space_group_name_H-M   'P 1'
#
loop_
_entity.id
_entity.type
_entity.pdbx_description
1 polymer ?
#
loop_
_entity_poly.entity_id
_entity_poly.type
_entity_poly.pdbx_seq_one_letter_code
_entity_poly.pdbx_strand_id
1 'polypeptide(L)'
;MAEASLESVNVPNPLSLGGKTTHAPLVLSMSDKDIDVFHIGLAGKLYRSSRTGDFKAGFSGWSNISSTLISSMTGVSCGTNRMDIFAIASETNYLLHKLIDPRDHDFEVVKVDGKPITMLGEITAATFENDTNPNLFVFYRNENNWASMVYWTKARGWRAPRLEQEWEIRISGAPRVVTYRQTDNSYIIDVFVRDLKNQVHTKWLDFFGLGQHRSWQLLPLGSLPSTHPTGRNTVGTFHLLTVKCTVIK
;
A
#
# COMPACT_ATOMS: atom_id res chain seq x y z
N MET A 1 -28.21 -19.60 33.18
CA MET A 1 -27.28 -18.99 32.21
C MET A 1 -27.59 -19.61 30.87
N ALA A 2 -28.05 -18.82 29.90
CA ALA A 2 -28.31 -19.31 28.55
C ALA A 2 -27.01 -19.20 27.74
N GLU A 3 -26.45 -20.33 27.31
CA GLU A 3 -25.42 -20.34 26.29
C GLU A 3 -26.07 -19.93 24.98
N ALA A 4 -25.60 -18.83 24.39
CA ALA A 4 -25.99 -18.47 23.04
C ALA A 4 -25.42 -19.53 22.10
N SER A 5 -26.29 -20.35 21.51
CA SER A 5 -25.93 -21.23 20.41
C SER A 5 -25.42 -20.36 19.27
N LEU A 6 -24.17 -20.54 18.85
CA LEU A 6 -23.66 -19.98 17.61
C LEU A 6 -24.52 -20.52 16.47
N GLU A 7 -25.47 -19.72 15.99
CA GLU A 7 -26.14 -19.96 14.71
C GLU A 7 -25.04 -20.13 13.66
N SER A 8 -25.11 -21.23 12.90
CA SER A 8 -24.12 -21.53 11.88
C SER A 8 -24.03 -20.35 10.91
N VAL A 9 -22.90 -19.66 10.88
CA VAL A 9 -22.64 -18.60 9.90
C VAL A 9 -22.77 -19.20 8.50
N ASN A 10 -23.75 -18.74 7.73
CA ASN A 10 -23.90 -19.14 6.34
C ASN A 10 -22.77 -18.51 5.51
N VAL A 11 -21.73 -19.29 5.22
CA VAL A 11 -20.63 -18.89 4.33
C VAL A 11 -20.96 -19.36 2.91
N PRO A 12 -21.26 -18.45 1.97
CA PRO A 12 -21.58 -18.83 0.59
C PRO A 12 -20.39 -19.49 -0.10
N ASN A 13 -20.67 -20.37 -1.08
CA ASN A 13 -19.63 -20.99 -1.91
C ASN A 13 -18.79 -19.92 -2.62
N PRO A 14 -17.49 -20.18 -2.83
CA PRO A 14 -16.62 -19.24 -3.55
C PRO A 14 -17.09 -19.08 -5.00
N LEU A 15 -17.18 -17.82 -5.45
CA LEU A 15 -17.42 -17.47 -6.84
C LEU A 15 -16.09 -17.29 -7.57
N SER A 16 -15.90 -18.01 -8.67
CA SER A 16 -14.76 -17.77 -9.57
C SER A 16 -14.99 -16.51 -10.39
N LEU A 17 -14.03 -15.59 -10.39
CA LEU A 17 -14.01 -14.43 -11.29
C LEU A 17 -13.33 -14.75 -12.63
N GLY A 18 -12.85 -15.98 -12.85
CA GLY A 18 -11.96 -16.29 -13.96
C GLY A 18 -10.60 -15.59 -13.82
N GLY A 19 -9.93 -15.32 -14.95
CA GLY A 19 -8.57 -14.77 -14.96
C GLY A 19 -7.50 -15.81 -14.62
N LYS A 20 -6.25 -15.52 -14.98
CA LYS A 20 -5.10 -16.40 -14.70
C LYS A 20 -3.94 -15.56 -14.18
N THR A 21 -3.48 -15.87 -12.97
CA THR A 21 -2.41 -15.13 -12.27
C THR A 21 -1.62 -16.08 -11.38
N THR A 22 -0.32 -15.79 -11.23
CA THR A 22 0.56 -16.36 -10.19
C THR A 22 0.78 -15.39 -9.03
N HIS A 23 0.29 -14.16 -9.16
CA HIS A 23 0.39 -13.10 -8.17
C HIS A 23 -0.90 -13.02 -7.35
N ALA A 24 -0.79 -12.61 -6.09
CA ALA A 24 -1.94 -12.26 -5.27
C ALA A 24 -2.72 -11.11 -5.94
N PRO A 25 -4.07 -11.14 -5.90
CA PRO A 25 -4.87 -10.03 -6.42
C PRO A 25 -4.67 -8.76 -5.57
N LEU A 26 -4.79 -7.61 -6.21
CA LEU A 26 -4.92 -6.32 -5.54
C LEU A 26 -6.39 -5.95 -5.55
N VAL A 27 -6.92 -5.56 -4.39
CA VAL A 27 -8.28 -5.04 -4.27
C VAL A 27 -8.14 -3.59 -3.84
N LEU A 28 -8.94 -2.71 -4.44
CA LEU A 28 -9.05 -1.30 -4.10
C LEU A 28 -10.51 -0.87 -4.28
N SER A 29 -10.80 0.37 -3.89
CA SER A 29 -12.09 0.99 -4.16
C SER A 29 -11.96 2.46 -4.54
N MET A 30 -12.87 2.90 -5.42
CA MET A 30 -13.12 4.28 -5.82
C MET A 30 -14.23 4.96 -5.01
N SER A 31 -15.00 4.21 -4.20
CA SER A 31 -16.13 4.73 -3.43
C SER A 31 -16.46 3.81 -2.23
N ASP A 32 -17.42 4.20 -1.39
CA ASP A 32 -17.77 3.40 -0.21
C ASP A 32 -18.34 2.01 -0.53
N LYS A 33 -18.82 1.80 -1.75
CA LYS A 33 -19.57 0.59 -2.12
C LYS A 33 -18.99 -0.16 -3.31
N ASP A 34 -18.17 0.49 -4.11
CA ASP A 34 -17.59 -0.15 -5.28
C ASP A 34 -16.39 -1.00 -4.88
N ILE A 35 -16.09 -2.01 -5.69
CA ILE A 35 -14.90 -2.84 -5.51
C ILE A 35 -14.23 -2.99 -6.85
N ASP A 36 -12.94 -2.71 -6.88
CA ASP A 36 -12.07 -2.94 -8.00
C ASP A 36 -11.06 -4.02 -7.65
N VAL A 37 -11.07 -5.10 -8.42
CA VAL A 37 -10.11 -6.19 -8.31
C VAL A 37 -9.15 -6.11 -9.47
N PHE A 38 -7.88 -6.29 -9.18
CA PHE A 38 -6.80 -6.28 -10.13
C PHE A 38 -6.00 -7.57 -10.04
N HIS A 39 -5.48 -8.03 -11.17
CA HIS A 39 -4.45 -9.06 -11.19
C HIS A 39 -3.43 -8.81 -12.30
N ILE A 40 -2.23 -9.35 -12.11
CA ILE A 40 -1.21 -9.41 -13.15
C ILE A 40 -1.46 -10.71 -13.92
N GLY A 41 -1.74 -10.61 -15.23
CA GLY A 41 -1.89 -11.77 -16.10
C GLY A 41 -0.56 -12.51 -16.28
N LEU A 42 -0.61 -13.75 -16.78
CA LEU A 42 0.59 -14.57 -17.00
C LEU A 42 1.64 -13.93 -17.92
N ALA A 43 1.21 -13.03 -18.81
CA ALA A 43 2.09 -12.26 -19.69
C ALA A 43 2.53 -10.90 -19.10
N GLY A 44 2.28 -10.63 -17.82
CA GLY A 44 2.69 -9.39 -17.14
C GLY A 44 1.77 -8.17 -17.36
N LYS A 45 0.61 -8.32 -18.02
CA LYS A 45 -0.36 -7.22 -18.19
C LYS A 45 -1.24 -7.05 -16.95
N LEU A 46 -1.61 -5.81 -16.61
CA LEU A 46 -2.53 -5.52 -15.53
C LEU A 46 -3.97 -5.62 -16.03
N TYR A 47 -4.77 -6.43 -15.36
CA TYR A 47 -6.21 -6.56 -15.62
C TYR A 47 -7.02 -5.99 -14.46
N ARG A 48 -8.19 -5.44 -14.76
CA ARG A 48 -9.17 -4.92 -13.80
C ARG A 48 -10.53 -5.59 -14.01
N SER A 49 -11.22 -5.88 -12.91
CA SER A 49 -12.64 -6.21 -12.87
C SER A 49 -13.31 -5.44 -11.76
N SER A 50 -14.46 -4.84 -12.07
CA SER A 50 -15.15 -3.92 -11.17
C SER A 50 -16.52 -4.45 -10.80
N ARG A 51 -16.97 -4.14 -9.59
CA ARG A 51 -18.35 -4.34 -9.17
C ARG A 51 -18.84 -3.07 -8.48
N THR A 52 -19.98 -2.57 -8.93
CA THR A 52 -20.65 -1.45 -8.25
C THR A 52 -21.34 -1.95 -6.99
N GLY A 53 -21.69 -1.05 -6.07
CA GLY A 53 -22.38 -1.40 -4.80
C GLY A 53 -23.63 -2.30 -4.90
N ASP A 54 -24.19 -2.53 -6.09
CA ASP A 54 -25.21 -3.54 -6.34
C ASP A 54 -24.57 -4.94 -6.53
N PHE A 55 -24.58 -5.73 -5.45
CA PHE A 55 -24.07 -7.10 -5.44
C PHE A 55 -24.74 -8.02 -6.47
N LYS A 56 -25.96 -7.71 -6.96
CA LYS A 56 -26.66 -8.53 -7.96
C LYS A 56 -26.07 -8.38 -9.37
N ALA A 57 -25.44 -7.25 -9.67
CA ALA A 57 -24.85 -6.99 -10.98
C ALA A 57 -23.60 -7.86 -11.25
N GLY A 58 -22.98 -8.42 -10.20
CA GLY A 58 -21.76 -9.20 -10.32
C GLY A 58 -20.55 -8.34 -10.75
N PHE A 59 -19.48 -9.00 -11.19
CA PHE A 59 -18.27 -8.35 -11.67
C PHE A 59 -18.31 -8.12 -13.19
N SER A 60 -17.69 -7.03 -13.66
CA SER A 60 -17.69 -6.59 -15.07
C SER A 60 -16.93 -7.50 -16.05
N GLY A 61 -16.37 -8.61 -15.60
CA GLY A 61 -15.34 -9.35 -16.35
C GLY A 61 -13.98 -8.64 -16.32
N TRP A 62 -12.96 -9.25 -16.95
CA TRP A 62 -11.58 -8.74 -16.94
C TRP A 62 -11.26 -7.90 -18.17
N SER A 63 -10.77 -6.69 -17.93
CA SER A 63 -10.26 -5.78 -18.96
C SER A 63 -8.77 -5.52 -18.75
N ASN A 64 -7.97 -5.58 -19.83
CA ASN A 64 -6.56 -5.15 -19.77
C ASN A 64 -6.50 -3.62 -19.67
N ILE A 65 -5.76 -3.12 -18.69
CA ILE A 65 -5.61 -1.68 -18.41
C ILE A 65 -4.14 -1.23 -18.39
N SER A 66 -3.22 -2.04 -18.93
CA SER A 66 -1.83 -1.64 -19.11
C SER A 66 -1.27 -1.92 -20.50
N SER A 67 -0.53 -0.93 -21.02
CA SER A 67 0.39 -1.09 -22.14
C SER A 67 1.74 -1.66 -21.70
N THR A 68 2.15 -1.44 -20.45
CA THR A 68 3.42 -1.92 -19.87
C THR A 68 3.29 -3.30 -19.21
N LEU A 69 4.38 -4.08 -19.24
CA LEU A 69 4.51 -5.35 -18.51
C LEU A 69 5.02 -5.09 -17.09
N ILE A 70 4.37 -5.70 -16.10
CA ILE A 70 4.66 -5.52 -14.68
C ILE A 70 4.88 -6.84 -13.95
N SER A 71 5.77 -6.84 -12.96
CA SER A 71 6.18 -8.02 -12.18
C SER A 71 5.69 -8.00 -10.74
N SER A 72 5.22 -6.86 -10.24
CA SER A 72 4.64 -6.69 -8.91
C SER A 72 3.73 -5.47 -8.92
N MET A 73 2.72 -5.46 -8.04
CA MET A 73 1.84 -4.32 -7.85
C MET A 73 1.43 -4.12 -6.39
N THR A 74 1.18 -2.86 -6.05
CA THR A 74 0.50 -2.43 -4.83
C THR A 74 -0.34 -1.20 -5.16
N GLY A 75 -1.27 -0.81 -4.31
CA GLY A 75 -2.00 0.42 -4.54
C GLY A 75 -2.72 0.88 -3.29
N VAL A 76 -3.33 2.05 -3.41
CA VAL A 76 -4.03 2.74 -2.34
C VAL A 76 -5.32 3.35 -2.87
N SER A 77 -6.37 3.31 -2.05
CA SER A 77 -7.59 4.08 -2.26
C SER A 77 -7.40 5.45 -1.63
N CYS A 78 -7.37 6.49 -2.45
CA CYS A 78 -7.05 7.86 -1.99
C CYS A 78 -8.29 8.70 -1.72
N GLY A 79 -9.48 8.22 -2.08
CA GLY A 79 -10.74 8.92 -1.86
C GLY A 79 -11.74 8.61 -2.98
N THR A 80 -12.84 9.35 -2.98
CA THR A 80 -13.86 9.22 -4.02
C THR A 80 -13.26 9.46 -5.39
N ASN A 81 -13.50 8.55 -6.33
CA ASN A 81 -13.03 8.62 -7.71
C ASN A 81 -11.50 8.64 -7.88
N ARG A 82 -10.72 8.15 -6.90
CA ARG A 82 -9.26 8.07 -7.05
C ARG A 82 -8.63 6.82 -6.40
N MET A 83 -7.91 6.07 -7.22
CA MET A 83 -6.97 5.04 -6.80
C MET A 83 -5.60 5.31 -7.42
N ASP A 84 -4.53 5.07 -6.67
CA ASP A 84 -3.17 5.17 -7.17
C ASP A 84 -2.54 3.76 -7.10
N ILE A 85 -2.17 3.21 -8.26
CA ILE A 85 -1.51 1.91 -8.40
C ILE A 85 -0.02 2.13 -8.67
N PHE A 86 0.78 1.37 -7.94
CA PHE A 86 2.22 1.30 -8.11
C PHE A 86 2.61 -0.08 -8.60
N ALA A 87 3.54 -0.13 -9.53
CA ALA A 87 4.01 -1.38 -10.09
C ALA A 87 5.51 -1.35 -10.37
N ILE A 88 6.07 -2.52 -10.62
CA ILE A 88 7.47 -2.66 -11.05
C ILE A 88 7.46 -3.06 -12.52
N ALA A 89 8.11 -2.27 -13.37
CA ALA A 89 8.31 -2.62 -14.77
C ALA A 89 9.12 -3.91 -14.89
N SER A 90 8.62 -4.88 -15.66
CA SER A 90 9.24 -6.21 -15.75
C SER A 90 10.65 -6.20 -16.35
N GLU A 91 10.92 -5.28 -17.27
CA GLU A 91 12.17 -5.25 -18.03
C GLU A 91 13.27 -4.43 -17.35
N THR A 92 12.89 -3.39 -16.61
CA THR A 92 13.84 -2.39 -16.09
C THR A 92 13.87 -2.29 -14.57
N ASN A 93 12.94 -2.94 -13.88
CA ASN A 93 12.69 -2.77 -12.45
C ASN A 93 12.38 -1.32 -12.03
N TYR A 94 11.92 -0.47 -12.96
CA TYR A 94 11.50 0.89 -12.64
C TYR A 94 10.18 0.90 -11.86
N LEU A 95 10.06 1.80 -10.88
CA LEU A 95 8.77 2.10 -10.26
C LEU A 95 7.87 2.80 -11.27
N LEU A 96 6.69 2.22 -11.46
CA LEU A 96 5.61 2.78 -12.24
C LEU A 96 4.51 3.28 -11.32
N HIS A 97 3.82 4.32 -11.76
CA HIS A 97 2.63 4.87 -11.13
C HIS A 97 1.49 4.95 -12.16
N LYS A 98 0.28 4.51 -11.81
CA LYS A 98 -0.94 4.68 -12.60
C LYS A 98 -2.02 5.29 -11.73
N LEU A 99 -2.50 6.46 -12.14
CA LEU A 99 -3.66 7.11 -11.55
C LEU A 99 -4.93 6.56 -12.21
N ILE A 100 -5.80 5.96 -11.41
CA ILE A 100 -7.15 5.60 -11.84
C ILE A 100 -8.11 6.64 -11.29
N ASP A 101 -8.59 7.47 -12.22
CA ASP A 101 -9.69 8.41 -12.06
C ASP A 101 -10.64 8.23 -13.27
N PRO A 102 -11.70 9.04 -13.44
CA PRO A 102 -12.59 8.92 -14.61
C PRO A 102 -11.92 9.05 -15.99
N ARG A 103 -10.64 9.49 -16.06
CA ARG A 103 -9.86 9.61 -17.29
C ARG A 103 -8.97 8.39 -17.56
N ASP A 104 -8.76 7.52 -16.56
CA ASP A 104 -7.94 6.30 -16.61
C ASP A 104 -6.55 6.49 -17.26
N HIS A 105 -5.60 7.01 -16.48
CA HIS A 105 -4.26 7.37 -16.98
C HIS A 105 -3.42 6.12 -17.23
N ASP A 106 -2.49 6.16 -18.19
CA ASP A 106 -1.51 5.08 -18.37
C ASP A 106 -0.42 5.08 -17.28
N PHE A 107 0.34 3.99 -17.21
CA PHE A 107 1.51 3.92 -16.33
C PHE A 107 2.58 4.93 -16.73
N GLU A 108 3.05 5.71 -15.76
CA GLU A 108 4.21 6.59 -15.87
C GLU A 108 5.38 6.07 -15.04
N VAL A 109 6.61 6.29 -15.52
CA VAL A 109 7.82 6.01 -14.72
C VAL A 109 7.96 7.06 -13.64
N VAL A 110 8.02 6.63 -12.39
CA VAL A 110 8.31 7.52 -11.25
C VAL A 110 9.77 7.96 -11.32
N LYS A 111 9.97 9.28 -11.29
CA LYS A 111 11.29 9.90 -11.35
C LYS A 111 11.49 10.86 -10.19
N VAL A 112 12.69 10.83 -9.59
CA VAL A 112 13.16 11.85 -8.65
C VAL A 112 14.36 12.54 -9.29
N ASP A 113 14.33 13.87 -9.33
CA ASP A 113 15.36 14.69 -9.99
C ASP A 113 15.64 14.26 -11.45
N GLY A 114 14.58 13.88 -12.17
CA GLY A 114 14.64 13.41 -13.55
C GLY A 114 15.10 11.97 -13.75
N LYS A 115 15.51 11.27 -12.67
CA LYS A 115 16.03 9.89 -12.74
C LYS A 115 14.98 8.86 -12.32
N PRO A 116 14.79 7.78 -13.10
CA PRO A 116 13.97 6.64 -12.68
C PRO A 116 14.43 6.03 -11.36
N ILE A 117 13.49 5.48 -10.61
CA ILE A 117 13.77 4.75 -9.37
C ILE A 117 13.74 3.25 -9.66
N THR A 118 14.77 2.51 -9.23
CA THR A 118 14.90 1.05 -9.35
C THR A 118 14.77 0.36 -7.99
N MET A 119 14.20 -0.85 -7.98
CA MET A 119 13.94 -1.63 -6.76
C MET A 119 14.04 -3.13 -6.99
N LEU A 120 14.10 -3.89 -5.90
CA LEU A 120 14.15 -5.34 -5.88
C LEU A 120 12.96 -5.93 -5.11
N GLY A 121 12.36 -6.98 -5.65
CA GLY A 121 11.27 -7.71 -4.98
C GLY A 121 9.96 -6.94 -4.99
N GLU A 122 9.06 -7.20 -4.04
CA GLU A 122 7.78 -6.50 -3.97
C GLU A 122 7.91 -5.10 -3.36
N ILE A 123 6.89 -4.28 -3.63
CA ILE A 123 6.73 -2.92 -3.10
C ILE A 123 5.46 -2.82 -2.27
N THR A 124 5.43 -1.85 -1.34
CA THR A 124 4.23 -1.55 -0.55
C THR A 124 3.98 -0.05 -0.56
N ALA A 125 2.71 0.33 -0.71
CA ALA A 125 2.29 1.74 -0.72
C ALA A 125 1.46 2.10 0.50
N ALA A 126 1.54 3.37 0.89
CA ALA A 126 0.72 3.98 1.92
C ALA A 126 0.18 5.33 1.42
N THR A 127 -0.97 5.73 1.94
CA THR A 127 -1.52 7.06 1.72
C THR A 127 -2.16 7.58 2.99
N PHE A 128 -2.24 8.90 3.10
CA PHE A 128 -3.19 9.61 3.95
C PHE A 128 -3.62 10.90 3.23
N GLU A 129 -4.75 11.48 3.67
CA GLU A 129 -5.51 12.54 2.99
C GLU A 129 -6.40 12.03 1.84
N ASN A 130 -7.05 12.95 1.12
CA ASN A 130 -8.17 12.68 0.22
C ASN A 130 -7.78 12.77 -1.27
N ASP A 131 -8.77 12.52 -2.14
CA ASP A 131 -8.67 12.54 -3.59
C ASP A 131 -8.07 13.84 -4.16
N THR A 132 -8.36 14.98 -3.51
CA THR A 132 -7.90 16.31 -3.94
C THR A 132 -6.49 16.69 -3.47
N ASN A 133 -5.96 16.01 -2.45
CA ASN A 133 -4.63 16.26 -1.89
C ASN A 133 -4.00 14.98 -1.28
N PRO A 134 -3.76 13.91 -2.04
CA PRO A 134 -3.21 12.71 -1.42
C PRO A 134 -1.72 12.86 -1.16
N ASN A 135 -1.27 12.32 -0.03
CA ASN A 135 0.14 12.06 0.21
C ASN A 135 0.41 10.59 -0.07
N LEU A 136 1.18 10.31 -1.12
CA LEU A 136 1.49 8.95 -1.52
C LEU A 136 2.90 8.60 -1.05
N PHE A 137 3.06 7.39 -0.53
CA PHE A 137 4.35 6.85 -0.12
C PHE A 137 4.51 5.46 -0.72
N VAL A 138 5.70 5.17 -1.24
CA VAL A 138 6.07 3.84 -1.73
C VAL A 138 7.33 3.42 -1.01
N PHE A 139 7.25 2.30 -0.30
CA PHE A 139 8.34 1.69 0.44
C PHE A 139 8.84 0.47 -0.32
N TYR A 140 10.15 0.37 -0.46
CA TYR A 140 10.77 -0.64 -1.29
C TYR A 140 12.16 -1.00 -0.77
N ARG A 141 12.69 -2.10 -1.29
CA ARG A 141 14.10 -2.46 -1.17
C ARG A 141 14.82 -1.99 -2.43
N ASN A 142 15.86 -1.17 -2.30
CA ASN A 142 16.64 -0.74 -3.45
C ASN A 142 17.63 -1.82 -3.92
N GLU A 143 18.35 -1.57 -5.02
CA GLU A 143 19.31 -2.51 -5.62
C GLU A 143 20.47 -2.89 -4.69
N ASN A 144 20.78 -2.05 -3.70
CA ASN A 144 21.80 -2.28 -2.69
C ASN A 144 21.24 -2.94 -1.41
N ASN A 145 20.02 -3.46 -1.48
CA ASN A 145 19.26 -4.02 -0.36
C ASN A 145 18.90 -3.01 0.76
N TRP A 146 19.09 -1.70 0.59
CA TRP A 146 18.64 -0.75 1.62
C TRP A 146 17.12 -0.67 1.63
N ALA A 147 16.54 -0.54 2.83
CA ALA A 147 15.19 -0.03 2.96
C ALA A 147 15.14 1.40 2.41
N SER A 148 14.17 1.69 1.57
CA SER A 148 14.07 2.97 0.87
C SER A 148 12.61 3.36 0.70
N MET A 149 12.40 4.66 0.45
CA MET A 149 11.08 5.17 0.13
C MET A 149 11.15 6.30 -0.88
N VAL A 150 10.06 6.47 -1.62
CA VAL A 150 9.73 7.70 -2.34
C VAL A 150 8.35 8.15 -1.94
N TYR A 151 8.09 9.44 -2.08
CA TYR A 151 6.81 10.01 -1.74
C TYR A 151 6.41 11.10 -2.74
N TRP A 152 5.10 11.30 -2.86
CA TRP A 152 4.52 12.32 -3.72
C TRP A 152 3.65 13.25 -2.87
N THR A 153 3.76 14.55 -3.13
CA THR A 153 2.82 15.55 -2.62
C THR A 153 2.35 16.43 -3.76
N LYS A 154 1.12 16.93 -3.68
CA LYS A 154 0.55 17.82 -4.70
C LYS A 154 1.43 19.05 -4.99
N ALA A 155 2.05 19.59 -3.95
CA ALA A 155 2.86 20.81 -4.06
C ALA A 155 4.22 20.59 -4.74
N ARG A 156 4.77 19.36 -4.71
CA ARG A 156 6.17 19.11 -5.11
C ARG A 156 6.34 17.97 -6.11
N GLY A 157 5.37 17.09 -6.25
CA GLY A 157 5.52 15.86 -7.03
C GLY A 157 6.38 14.82 -6.31
N TRP A 158 6.96 13.90 -7.07
CA TRP A 158 7.79 12.81 -6.56
C TRP A 158 9.10 13.31 -5.94
N ARG A 159 9.45 12.74 -4.78
CA ARG A 159 10.64 13.04 -3.97
C ARG A 159 11.16 11.78 -3.28
N ALA A 160 12.43 11.84 -2.89
CA ALA A 160 13.06 10.86 -2.01
C ALA A 160 13.68 11.59 -0.80
N PRO A 161 13.82 10.94 0.36
CA PRO A 161 14.67 11.45 1.45
C PRO A 161 16.09 11.70 0.97
N ARG A 162 16.80 12.64 1.62
CA ARG A 162 18.24 12.84 1.34
C ARG A 162 19.04 11.62 1.79
N LEU A 163 20.22 11.37 1.19
CA LEU A 163 21.06 10.21 1.47
C LEU A 163 21.43 10.04 2.95
N GLU A 164 21.61 11.15 3.68
CA GLU A 164 21.83 11.17 5.14
C GLU A 164 20.58 10.82 5.97
N GLN A 165 19.43 10.61 5.30
CA GLN A 165 18.13 10.19 5.86
C GLN A 165 17.67 8.85 5.27
N GLU A 166 18.57 8.13 4.58
CA GLU A 166 18.31 6.74 4.19
C GLU A 166 17.93 5.92 5.42
N TRP A 167 17.14 4.88 5.21
CA TRP A 167 16.61 4.12 6.32
C TRP A 167 17.68 3.21 6.96
N GLU A 168 18.98 3.47 6.88
CA GLU A 168 20.07 2.87 7.70
C GLU A 168 20.04 1.34 7.97
N ILE A 169 19.27 0.56 7.20
CA ILE A 169 19.11 -0.88 7.35
C ILE A 169 19.02 -1.55 5.99
N ARG A 170 19.73 -2.68 5.87
CA ARG A 170 19.60 -3.56 4.71
C ARG A 170 18.59 -4.66 4.99
N ILE A 171 17.70 -4.88 4.02
CA ILE A 171 16.51 -5.73 4.15
C ILE A 171 16.52 -6.87 3.13
N SER A 172 15.91 -7.99 3.51
CA SER A 172 15.85 -9.22 2.70
C SER A 172 14.46 -9.47 2.10
N GLY A 173 13.47 -8.65 2.42
CA GLY A 173 12.09 -8.77 1.96
C GLY A 173 11.43 -7.42 1.74
N ALA A 174 10.21 -7.44 1.23
CA ALA A 174 9.44 -6.23 0.99
C ALA A 174 9.00 -5.58 2.32
N PRO A 175 9.10 -4.25 2.46
CA PRO A 175 8.51 -3.55 3.59
C PRO A 175 7.00 -3.81 3.69
N ARG A 176 6.46 -3.80 4.90
CA ARG A 176 5.01 -3.83 5.16
C ARG A 176 4.63 -2.64 6.01
N VAL A 177 3.51 -2.00 5.69
CA VAL A 177 3.18 -0.70 6.28
C VAL A 177 1.74 -0.65 6.74
N VAL A 178 1.50 0.17 7.76
CA VAL A 178 0.15 0.54 8.19
C VAL A 178 0.11 2.04 8.41
N THR A 179 -0.96 2.67 7.95
CA THR A 179 -1.23 4.09 8.20
C THR A 179 -2.41 4.19 9.17
N TYR A 180 -2.31 5.06 10.16
CA TYR A 180 -3.42 5.35 11.06
C TYR A 180 -3.40 6.80 11.52
N ARG A 181 -4.58 7.30 11.90
CA ARG A 181 -4.79 8.65 12.40
C ARG A 181 -4.76 8.66 13.92
N GLN A 182 -4.02 9.59 14.51
CA GLN A 182 -3.96 9.80 15.96
C GLN A 182 -5.11 10.70 16.44
N THR A 183 -5.32 10.74 17.76
CA THR A 183 -6.38 11.55 18.41
C THR A 183 -6.21 13.06 18.20
N ASP A 184 -4.98 13.52 17.95
CA ASP A 184 -4.66 14.90 17.60
C ASP A 184 -4.79 15.20 16.09
N ASN A 185 -5.43 14.29 15.34
CA ASN A 185 -5.62 14.33 13.90
C ASN A 185 -4.36 14.20 13.04
N SER A 186 -3.18 14.00 13.63
CA SER A 186 -1.97 13.66 12.86
C SER A 186 -2.03 12.23 12.31
N TYR A 187 -1.19 11.94 11.32
CA TYR A 187 -1.05 10.59 10.75
C TYR A 187 0.28 9.98 11.15
N ILE A 188 0.28 8.67 11.39
CA ILE A 188 1.46 7.83 11.51
C ILE A 188 1.47 6.82 10.37
N ILE A 189 2.66 6.56 9.83
CA ILE A 189 2.93 5.38 9.02
C ILE A 189 3.97 4.54 9.75
N ASP A 190 3.58 3.36 10.22
CA ASP A 190 4.49 2.34 10.72
C ASP A 190 4.99 1.48 9.56
N VAL A 191 6.29 1.17 9.57
CA VAL A 191 6.95 0.37 8.53
C VAL A 191 7.73 -0.75 9.17
N PHE A 192 7.37 -1.97 8.81
CA PHE A 192 7.99 -3.21 9.26
C PHE A 192 8.84 -3.80 8.15
N VAL A 193 10.05 -4.21 8.49
CA VAL A 193 10.98 -4.84 7.55
C VAL A 193 11.64 -6.07 8.15
N ARG A 194 12.07 -6.99 7.29
CA ARG A 194 12.96 -8.08 7.66
C ARG A 194 14.38 -7.77 7.20
N ASP A 195 15.35 -7.81 8.11
CA ASP A 195 16.75 -7.58 7.79
C ASP A 195 17.41 -8.77 7.07
N LEU A 196 18.70 -8.66 6.75
CA LEU A 196 19.48 -9.74 6.12
C LEU A 196 19.74 -10.96 7.03
N LYS A 197 19.51 -10.84 8.34
CA LYS A 197 19.63 -11.90 9.35
C LYS A 197 18.27 -12.49 9.75
N ASN A 198 17.21 -12.17 9.00
CA ASN A 198 15.83 -12.57 9.25
C ASN A 198 15.20 -12.01 10.53
N GLN A 199 15.72 -10.91 11.07
CA GLN A 199 15.12 -10.20 12.21
C GLN A 199 14.12 -9.15 11.72
N VAL A 200 13.07 -8.92 12.51
CA VAL A 200 12.04 -7.92 12.22
C VAL A 200 12.36 -6.61 12.91
N HIS A 201 12.27 -5.51 12.17
CA HIS A 201 12.50 -4.14 12.64
C HIS A 201 11.29 -3.26 12.30
N THR A 202 11.04 -2.24 13.11
CA THR A 202 10.03 -1.22 12.83
C THR A 202 10.60 0.20 12.91
N LYS A 203 10.08 1.09 12.06
CA LYS A 203 10.32 2.53 12.08
C LYS A 203 9.06 3.23 11.61
N TRP A 204 8.80 4.41 12.15
CA TRP A 204 7.59 5.16 11.87
C TRP A 204 7.89 6.57 11.36
N LEU A 205 6.94 7.10 10.59
CA LEU A 205 6.88 8.50 10.20
C LEU A 205 5.75 9.18 10.95
N ASP A 206 6.03 10.34 11.55
CA ASP A 206 5.04 11.16 12.24
C ASP A 206 4.81 12.47 11.47
N PHE A 207 3.55 12.73 11.11
CA PHE A 207 3.13 13.88 10.33
C PHE A 207 2.45 14.96 11.19
N PHE A 208 2.94 15.21 12.40
CA PHE A 208 2.53 16.34 13.24
C PHE A 208 3.09 17.68 12.70
N GLY A 209 2.36 18.35 11.81
CA GLY A 209 2.51 19.78 11.45
C GLY A 209 3.83 20.25 10.80
N LEU A 210 4.97 19.56 10.99
CA LEU A 210 6.32 19.92 10.53
C LEU A 210 7.25 18.68 10.49
N GLY A 211 6.83 17.63 9.76
CA GLY A 211 7.65 16.51 9.27
C GLY A 211 8.90 16.11 10.07
N GLN A 212 8.74 15.30 11.12
CA GLN A 212 9.88 14.67 11.80
C GLN A 212 9.85 13.14 11.63
N HIS A 213 10.94 12.60 11.08
CA HIS A 213 11.23 11.17 11.03
C HIS A 213 12.03 10.77 12.28
N ARG A 214 11.77 9.60 12.89
CA ARG A 214 12.57 9.06 14.01
C ARG A 214 13.21 7.72 13.65
N SER A 215 14.27 7.34 14.38
CA SER A 215 15.15 6.18 14.14
C SER A 215 14.47 4.81 14.29
N TRP A 216 15.10 3.75 13.75
CA TRP A 216 14.61 2.35 13.84
C TRP A 216 14.63 1.78 15.26
N GLN A 217 13.66 0.91 15.54
CA GLN A 217 13.62 0.09 16.75
C GLN A 217 13.58 -1.41 16.39
N LEU A 218 14.45 -2.19 17.03
CA LEU A 218 14.43 -3.65 16.97
C LEU A 218 13.20 -4.16 17.74
N LEU A 219 12.51 -5.17 17.21
CA LEU A 219 11.45 -5.89 17.93
C LEU A 219 11.99 -7.27 18.36
N PRO A 220 12.48 -7.43 19.61
CA PRO A 220 12.96 -8.72 20.09
C PRO A 220 11.82 -9.73 20.19
N LEU A 221 12.12 -11.00 19.96
CA LEU A 221 11.19 -12.09 20.28
C LEU A 221 10.89 -12.05 21.80
N GLY A 222 9.61 -11.91 22.17
CA GLY A 222 9.15 -12.03 23.56
C GLY A 222 9.02 -10.72 24.36
N SER A 223 9.30 -9.55 23.76
CA SER A 223 9.02 -8.27 24.40
C SER A 223 8.47 -7.28 23.37
N LEU A 224 7.14 -7.11 23.34
CA LEU A 224 6.55 -5.94 22.70
C LEU A 224 7.03 -4.71 23.50
N PRO A 225 7.57 -3.66 22.85
CA PRO A 225 7.80 -2.41 23.55
C PRO A 225 6.48 -1.96 24.18
N SER A 226 6.49 -1.71 25.49
CA SER A 226 5.28 -1.49 26.30
C SER A 226 4.52 -0.20 25.95
N THR A 227 5.07 0.64 25.07
CA THR A 227 4.49 1.91 24.63
C THR A 227 5.00 2.29 23.24
N HIS A 228 4.12 2.76 22.36
CA HIS A 228 4.54 3.49 21.16
C HIS A 228 5.39 4.70 21.61
N PRO A 229 6.63 4.86 21.11
CA PRO A 229 7.61 5.83 21.62
C PRO A 229 7.27 7.32 21.39
N THR A 230 6.08 7.63 20.88
CA THR A 230 5.55 9.00 20.91
C THR A 230 5.15 9.43 22.31
N GLY A 231 4.96 8.50 23.26
CA GLY A 231 4.47 8.80 24.61
C GLY A 231 3.05 9.38 24.63
N ARG A 232 2.34 9.33 23.49
CA ARG A 232 0.97 9.83 23.33
C ARG A 232 0.02 8.65 23.44
N ASN A 233 -0.99 8.77 24.30
CA ASN A 233 -1.99 7.74 24.52
C ASN A 233 -2.72 7.40 23.21
N THR A 234 -2.49 6.21 22.68
CA THR A 234 -3.31 5.60 21.63
C THR A 234 -4.63 5.14 22.24
N VAL A 235 -5.56 6.06 22.46
CA VAL A 235 -6.98 5.70 22.59
C VAL A 235 -7.61 5.89 21.22
N GLY A 236 -7.27 4.98 20.33
CA GLY A 236 -7.82 4.90 18.99
C GLY A 236 -8.06 3.45 18.67
N THR A 237 -9.22 3.13 18.13
CA THR A 237 -9.54 1.82 17.59
C THR A 237 -8.36 1.34 16.73
N PHE A 238 -7.70 0.26 17.12
CA PHE A 238 -6.80 -0.45 16.22
C PHE A 238 -7.67 -1.00 15.10
N HIS A 239 -7.85 -0.22 14.03
CA HIS A 239 -8.20 -0.81 12.76
C HIS A 239 -6.96 -1.59 12.35
N LEU A 240 -6.95 -2.89 12.65
CA LEU A 240 -6.05 -3.83 11.99
C LEU A 240 -6.41 -3.76 10.49
N LEU A 241 -5.83 -2.79 9.79
CA LEU A 241 -5.95 -2.60 8.34
C LEU A 241 -5.03 -3.64 7.68
N THR A 242 -5.31 -4.91 7.93
CA THR A 242 -4.87 -6.00 7.08
C THR A 242 -6.06 -6.50 6.27
N VAL A 243 -6.71 -5.57 5.59
CA VAL A 243 -7.44 -5.80 4.34
C VAL A 243 -7.14 -4.57 3.50
N LYS A 244 -6.63 -4.76 2.28
CA LYS A 244 -6.37 -3.72 1.27
C LYS A 244 -7.68 -3.03 0.80
N CYS A 245 -8.47 -2.49 1.71
CA CYS A 245 -9.67 -1.73 1.38
C CYS A 245 -9.93 -0.76 2.53
N THR A 246 -9.43 0.47 2.40
CA THR A 246 -9.87 1.55 3.28
C THR A 246 -11.31 1.86 2.92
N VAL A 247 -12.24 1.62 3.85
CA VAL A 247 -13.58 2.20 3.81
C VAL A 247 -13.39 3.69 4.06
N ILE A 248 -13.68 4.50 3.05
CA ILE A 248 -13.78 5.95 3.18
C ILE A 248 -14.97 6.21 4.12
N LYS A 249 -14.76 7.01 5.16
CA LYS A 249 -15.81 7.53 6.05
C LYS A 249 -15.62 9.02 6.18
#